data_AF-A0A979FXC1-F1
#
_entry.id   AF-A0A979FXC1-F1
#
_cell.length_a   1.000
_cell.length_b   1.000
_cell.length_c   1.000
_cell.angle_alpha   90.00
_cell.angle_beta   90.00
_cell.angle_gamma   90.00
#
_symmetry.space_group_name_H-M   'P 1'
#
loop_
_entity.id
_entity.type
_entity.pdbx_description
1 polymer ?
#
loop_
_entity_poly.entity_id
_entity_poly.type
_entity_poly.pdbx_seq_one_letter_code
_entity_poly.pdbx_strand_id
1 'polypeptide(L)'
;MYLFFAYHGVIREAFITEGTTSNGSPDNLKKMCGAEGGVPLIINTKQLLREARQLVSDHGTYQCLGLRMAWLSAYQTHHNGTFYWPDNSPVIGCVFTAGDFHLAAIGETVASTLRADGKIDKSQVEPLLTNLPVLCGRIF
;
A
#
# COMPACT_ATOMS: atom_id res chain seq x y z
N MET A 1 9.42 -13.47 28.35
CA MET A 1 10.41 -13.54 27.24
C MET A 1 9.65 -13.28 25.96
N TYR A 2 9.68 -12.04 25.45
CA TYR A 2 8.97 -11.66 24.23
C TYR A 2 9.87 -11.96 23.03
N LEU A 3 9.47 -12.93 22.21
CA LEU A 3 10.11 -13.23 20.93
C LEU A 3 9.74 -12.11 19.95
N PHE A 4 10.69 -11.20 19.71
CA PHE A 4 10.68 -10.32 18.55
C PHE A 4 11.00 -11.17 17.32
N PHE A 5 9.99 -11.51 16.53
CA PHE A 5 10.22 -12.02 15.17
C PHE A 5 10.70 -10.84 14.31
N ALA A 6 12.03 -10.73 14.14
CA ALA A 6 12.61 -9.93 13.08
C ALA A 6 12.26 -10.58 11.74
N TYR A 7 11.24 -10.06 11.05
CA TYR A 7 10.87 -10.50 9.71
C TYR A 7 11.96 -10.06 8.71
N HIS A 8 12.91 -10.95 8.41
CA HIS A 8 13.85 -10.84 7.28
C HIS A 8 13.35 -11.65 6.07
N GLY A 9 12.04 -11.65 5.81
CA GLY A 9 11.49 -12.20 4.58
C GLY A 9 11.69 -11.21 3.44
N VAL A 10 12.55 -11.51 2.48
CA VAL A 10 12.61 -10.72 1.23
C VAL A 10 11.34 -11.03 0.45
N ILE A 11 10.44 -10.06 0.31
CA ILE A 11 9.29 -10.19 -0.59
C ILE A 11 9.85 -10.36 -2.02
N ARG A 12 9.55 -11.51 -2.64
CA ARG A 12 10.08 -11.85 -3.97
C ARG A 12 9.09 -11.63 -5.11
N GLU A 13 7.80 -11.56 -4.79
CA GLU A 13 6.72 -11.39 -5.75
C GLU A 13 5.63 -10.52 -5.13
N ALA A 14 5.19 -9.51 -5.88
CA ALA A 14 4.00 -8.74 -5.56
C ALA A 14 2.77 -9.41 -6.19
N PHE A 15 1.63 -9.32 -5.52
CA PHE A 15 0.35 -9.68 -6.10
C PHE A 15 -0.72 -8.71 -5.62
N ILE A 16 -1.90 -8.79 -6.23
CA ILE A 16 -3.05 -7.99 -5.88
C ILE A 16 -4.17 -8.93 -5.43
N THR A 17 -4.90 -8.56 -4.38
CA THR A 17 -5.99 -9.41 -3.88
C THR A 17 -7.13 -9.52 -4.89
N GLU A 18 -7.79 -10.68 -4.94
CA GLU A 18 -9.04 -10.83 -5.70
C GLU A 18 -10.17 -10.06 -5.03
N GLY A 19 -10.18 -10.05 -3.69
CA GLY A 19 -11.12 -9.28 -2.89
C GLY A 19 -10.81 -7.79 -2.88
N THR A 20 -11.83 -6.98 -2.63
CA THR A 20 -11.73 -5.52 -2.52
C THR A 20 -12.29 -5.01 -1.20
N THR A 21 -11.80 -3.87 -0.73
CA THR A 21 -12.26 -3.24 0.52
C THR A 21 -12.28 -1.71 0.42
N SER A 22 -13.20 -1.07 1.13
CA SER A 22 -13.12 0.37 1.44
C SER A 22 -12.30 0.65 2.70
N ASN A 23 -12.09 -0.36 3.55
CA ASN A 23 -11.35 -0.22 4.80
C ASN A 23 -9.83 -0.32 4.57
N GLY A 24 -9.20 0.84 4.40
CA GLY A 24 -7.75 0.98 4.25
C GLY A 24 -6.93 0.88 5.54
N SER A 25 -7.51 0.43 6.67
CA SER A 25 -6.76 0.32 7.92
C SER A 25 -5.66 -0.74 7.82
N PRO A 26 -4.47 -0.54 8.45
CA PRO A 26 -3.37 -1.51 8.37
C PRO A 26 -3.76 -2.92 8.80
N ASP A 27 -4.59 -3.04 9.84
CA ASP A 27 -5.08 -4.33 10.34
C ASP A 27 -5.98 -5.04 9.31
N ASN A 28 -6.86 -4.30 8.62
CA ASN A 28 -7.70 -4.89 7.58
C ASN A 28 -6.87 -5.32 6.36
N LEU A 29 -5.95 -4.48 5.91
CA LEU A 29 -5.07 -4.80 4.78
C LEU A 29 -4.20 -6.03 5.08
N LYS A 30 -3.66 -6.13 6.31
CA LYS A 30 -2.92 -7.31 6.77
C LYS A 30 -3.78 -8.57 6.76
N LYS A 31 -5.03 -8.48 7.24
CA LYS A 31 -5.98 -9.59 7.22
C LYS A 31 -6.27 -10.07 5.79
N MET A 32 -6.49 -9.15 4.85
CA MET A 32 -6.75 -9.49 3.45
C MET A 32 -5.55 -10.18 2.79
N CYS A 33 -4.34 -9.63 2.93
CA CYS A 33 -3.14 -10.31 2.41
C CYS A 33 -2.95 -11.70 3.02
N GLY A 34 -3.16 -11.84 4.34
CA GLY A 34 -3.04 -13.12 5.03
C GLY A 34 -4.08 -14.16 4.57
N ALA A 35 -5.29 -13.73 4.24
CA ALA A 35 -6.34 -14.62 3.72
C ALA A 35 -5.97 -15.25 2.35
N GLU A 36 -5.13 -14.56 1.57
CA GLU A 36 -4.62 -15.04 0.28
C GLU A 36 -3.17 -15.59 0.38
N GLY A 37 -2.71 -15.92 1.59
CA GLY A 37 -1.41 -16.55 1.81
C GLY A 37 -0.21 -15.61 1.65
N GLY A 38 -0.42 -14.30 1.74
CA GLY A 38 0.61 -13.28 1.62
C GLY A 38 0.79 -12.42 2.87
N VAL A 39 1.59 -11.38 2.71
CA VAL A 39 1.83 -10.31 3.69
C VAL A 39 1.59 -8.95 3.05
N PRO A 40 1.39 -7.90 3.85
CA PRO A 40 1.45 -6.53 3.36
C PRO A 40 2.71 -6.24 2.52
N LEU A 41 2.54 -5.65 1.33
CA LEU A 41 3.65 -5.35 0.42
C LEU A 41 4.53 -4.21 0.96
N ILE A 42 5.84 -4.44 1.01
CA ILE A 42 6.86 -3.42 1.29
C ILE A 42 7.67 -3.19 0.03
N ILE A 43 7.58 -2.00 -0.55
CA ILE A 43 8.28 -1.67 -1.80
C ILE A 43 9.61 -1.01 -1.48
N ASN A 44 10.69 -1.80 -1.50
CA ASN A 44 12.05 -1.35 -1.17
C ASN A 44 13.02 -1.34 -2.37
N THR A 45 12.60 -1.79 -3.56
CA THR A 45 13.38 -1.70 -4.80
C THR A 45 12.58 -1.09 -5.95
N LYS A 46 13.27 -0.49 -6.92
CA LYS A 46 12.64 0.04 -8.16
C LYS A 46 12.03 -1.06 -9.03
N GLN A 47 12.57 -2.28 -8.95
CA GLN A 47 12.02 -3.44 -9.67
C GLN A 47 10.65 -3.81 -9.09
N LEU A 48 10.55 -3.92 -7.76
CA LEU A 48 9.29 -4.21 -7.08
C LEU A 48 8.25 -3.09 -7.29
N LEU A 49 8.69 -1.83 -7.35
CA LEU A 49 7.80 -0.73 -7.74
C LEU A 49 7.27 -0.91 -9.17
N ARG A 50 8.11 -1.31 -10.13
CA ARG A 50 7.67 -1.53 -11.52
C ARG A 50 6.64 -2.65 -11.60
N GLU A 51 6.87 -3.74 -10.89
CA GLU A 51 5.93 -4.88 -10.81
C GLU A 51 4.61 -4.47 -10.16
N ALA A 52 4.66 -3.81 -9.00
CA ALA A 52 3.46 -3.30 -8.32
C ALA A 52 2.65 -2.33 -9.21
N ARG A 53 3.33 -1.45 -9.96
CA ARG A 53 2.68 -0.56 -10.92
C ARG A 53 1.98 -1.31 -12.04
N GLN A 54 2.62 -2.36 -12.56
CA GLN A 54 2.04 -3.19 -13.61
C GLN A 54 0.78 -3.89 -13.08
N LEU A 55 0.85 -4.47 -11.88
CA LEU A 55 -0.31 -5.09 -11.22
C LEU A 55 -1.46 -4.10 -11.01
N VAL A 56 -1.18 -2.87 -10.56
CA VAL A 56 -2.20 -1.82 -10.44
C VAL A 56 -2.75 -1.43 -11.81
N SER A 57 -1.91 -1.35 -12.84
CA SER A 57 -2.34 -1.08 -14.20
C SER A 57 -3.26 -2.18 -14.75
N ASP A 58 -3.02 -3.44 -14.41
CA ASP A 58 -3.76 -4.58 -14.98
C ASP A 58 -5.03 -4.92 -14.18
N HIS A 59 -4.99 -4.73 -12.86
CA HIS A 59 -6.00 -5.23 -11.93
C HIS A 59 -6.52 -4.20 -10.92
N GLY A 60 -5.92 -3.01 -10.86
CA GLY A 60 -6.39 -1.94 -9.96
C GLY A 60 -7.77 -1.43 -10.35
N THR A 61 -8.50 -0.90 -9.37
CA THR A 61 -9.84 -0.32 -9.59
C THR A 61 -9.71 1.12 -10.07
N TYR A 62 -10.54 1.52 -11.02
CA TYR A 62 -10.62 2.91 -11.47
C TYR A 62 -11.22 3.80 -10.37
N GLN A 63 -10.52 4.88 -10.08
CA GLN A 63 -10.98 5.98 -9.22
C GLN A 63 -11.35 7.22 -10.05
N CYS A 64 -11.89 8.24 -9.38
CA CYS A 64 -12.05 9.57 -9.95
C CYS A 64 -10.73 10.01 -10.62
N LEU A 65 -10.82 10.57 -11.84
CA LEU A 65 -9.70 10.94 -12.73
C LEU A 65 -9.16 9.82 -13.64
N GLY A 66 -9.81 8.65 -13.69
CA GLY A 66 -9.49 7.61 -14.69
C GLY A 66 -8.18 6.86 -14.39
N LEU A 67 -7.68 6.96 -13.16
CA LEU A 67 -6.48 6.26 -12.71
C LEU A 67 -6.85 4.98 -11.98
N ARG A 68 -6.12 3.90 -12.27
CA ARG A 68 -6.23 2.65 -11.52
C ARG A 68 -5.41 2.74 -10.24
N MET A 69 -6.00 2.24 -9.15
CA MET A 69 -5.44 2.32 -7.82
C MET A 69 -5.65 1.02 -7.05
N ALA A 70 -4.75 0.76 -6.10
CA ALA A 70 -4.86 -0.34 -5.13
C ALA A 70 -4.34 0.11 -3.77
N TRP A 71 -4.85 -0.49 -2.69
CA TRP A 71 -4.37 -0.20 -1.34
C TRP A 71 -2.90 -0.57 -1.18
N LEU A 72 -2.16 0.33 -0.53
CA LEU A 72 -0.86 0.07 0.06
C LEU A 72 -1.03 -0.02 1.58
N SER A 73 -0.28 -0.93 2.20
CA SER A 73 -0.23 -1.07 3.64
C SER A 73 0.64 -0.03 4.35
N ALA A 74 1.15 0.98 3.62
CA ALA A 74 1.84 2.09 4.25
C ALA A 74 0.86 2.96 5.03
N TYR A 75 1.25 3.34 6.24
CA TYR A 75 0.40 4.08 7.17
C TYR A 75 1.13 5.31 7.73
N GLN A 76 0.36 6.23 8.29
CA GLN A 76 0.87 7.44 8.91
C GLN A 76 0.65 7.36 10.43
N THR A 77 1.67 7.69 11.22
CA THR A 77 1.58 7.65 12.70
C THR A 77 0.96 8.91 13.29
N HIS A 78 1.10 10.05 12.62
CA HIS A 78 0.54 11.34 13.02
C HIS A 78 0.06 12.13 11.80
N HIS A 79 -0.92 13.01 11.98
CA HIS A 79 -1.40 13.89 10.91
C HIS A 79 -0.24 14.67 10.27
N ASN A 80 -0.11 14.63 8.94
CA ASN A 80 1.01 15.20 8.18
C ASN A 80 2.42 14.65 8.50
N GLY A 81 2.53 13.56 9.27
CA GLY A 81 3.79 12.85 9.53
C GLY A 81 4.31 12.00 8.37
N THR A 82 5.45 11.35 8.59
CA THR A 82 6.06 10.42 7.65
C THR A 82 5.19 9.17 7.50
N PHE A 83 5.12 8.61 6.29
CA PHE A 83 4.53 7.29 6.06
C PHE A 83 5.54 6.20 6.38
N TYR A 84 5.06 5.14 7.02
CA TYR A 84 5.82 3.97 7.41
C TYR A 84 5.23 2.71 6.77
N TRP A 85 6.10 1.79 6.40
CA TRP A 85 5.72 0.43 6.09
C TRP A 85 5.34 -0.35 7.36
N PRO A 86 4.63 -1.49 7.24
CA PRO A 86 4.26 -2.32 8.40
C PRO A 86 5.43 -2.83 9.26
N ASP A 87 6.66 -2.78 8.76
CA ASP A 87 7.88 -3.09 9.52
C ASP A 87 8.47 -1.87 10.27
N ASN A 88 7.76 -0.73 10.26
CA ASN A 88 8.18 0.58 10.77
C ASN A 88 9.34 1.24 10.00
N SER A 89 9.74 0.73 8.84
CA SER A 89 10.68 1.44 7.99
C SER A 89 9.98 2.61 7.27
N PRO A 90 10.66 3.75 7.05
CA PRO A 90 10.06 4.88 6.36
C PRO A 90 9.82 4.54 4.88
N VAL A 91 8.68 4.99 4.34
CA VAL A 91 8.36 4.82 2.91
C VAL A 91 9.28 5.68 2.04
N ILE A 92 9.59 6.89 2.49
CA ILE A 92 10.56 7.77 1.84
C ILE A 92 11.96 7.17 2.02
N GLY A 93 12.67 6.99 0.91
CA GLY A 93 13.97 6.35 0.89
C GLY A 93 14.49 6.15 -0.54
N CYS A 94 15.04 4.97 -0.84
CA CYS A 94 15.66 4.69 -2.14
C CYS A 94 14.65 4.59 -3.31
N VAL A 95 13.38 4.29 -3.02
CA VAL A 95 12.34 4.08 -4.04
C VAL A 95 11.44 5.31 -4.19
N PHE A 96 10.96 5.85 -3.07
CA PHE A 96 10.05 7.00 -3.06
C PHE A 96 10.71 8.23 -2.46
N THR A 97 10.35 9.38 -3.02
CA THR A 97 10.69 10.71 -2.54
C THR A 97 9.44 11.43 -2.04
N ALA A 98 9.61 12.56 -1.35
CA ALA A 98 8.48 13.38 -0.91
C ALA A 98 7.57 13.83 -2.09
N GLY A 99 8.15 14.05 -3.28
CA GLY A 99 7.41 14.43 -4.49
C GLY A 99 6.66 13.28 -5.18
N ASP A 100 6.76 12.06 -4.65
CA ASP A 100 5.95 10.92 -5.12
C ASP A 100 4.61 10.81 -4.42
N PHE A 101 4.37 11.61 -3.37
CA PHE A 101 3.12 11.64 -2.63
C PHE A 101 2.21 12.75 -3.17
N HIS A 102 1.00 12.37 -3.61
CA HIS A 102 -0.07 13.31 -3.87
C HIS A 102 -0.92 13.52 -2.61
N LEU A 103 -1.30 14.77 -2.37
CA LEU A 103 -2.17 15.15 -1.26
C LEU A 103 -3.62 14.86 -1.64
N ALA A 104 -4.33 14.09 -0.80
CA ALA A 104 -5.77 14.26 -0.71
C ALA A 104 -6.05 15.71 -0.29
N ALA A 105 -6.97 16.36 -0.99
CA ALA A 105 -7.20 17.79 -0.88
C ALA A 105 -7.62 18.26 0.53
N ILE A 106 -8.00 17.36 1.43
CA ILE A 106 -8.51 17.66 2.78
C ILE A 106 -8.55 16.34 3.57
N GLY A 107 -8.33 16.38 4.90
CA GLY A 107 -8.65 15.27 5.84
C GLY A 107 -7.46 14.55 6.50
N GLU A 108 -7.73 13.96 7.66
CA GLU A 108 -6.78 13.23 8.51
C GLU A 108 -6.41 11.88 7.89
N THR A 109 -5.30 11.81 7.15
CA THR A 109 -4.95 10.59 6.41
C THR A 109 -4.29 9.53 7.28
N VAL A 110 -4.79 8.28 7.16
CA VAL A 110 -4.25 7.09 7.86
C VAL A 110 -3.82 5.99 6.87
N ALA A 111 -4.31 6.06 5.61
CA ALA A 111 -4.13 5.02 4.59
C ALA A 111 -3.46 5.57 3.32
N SER A 112 -2.87 4.67 2.53
CA SER A 112 -2.19 5.01 1.28
C SER A 112 -2.59 4.08 0.15
N THR A 113 -2.56 4.57 -1.09
CA THR A 113 -2.81 3.76 -2.28
C THR A 113 -1.70 3.96 -3.31
N LEU A 114 -1.38 2.92 -4.08
CA LEU A 114 -0.48 3.03 -5.22
C LEU A 114 -1.32 3.31 -6.47
N ARG A 115 -0.92 4.32 -7.25
CA ARG A 115 -1.44 4.60 -8.59
C ARG A 115 -0.60 3.88 -9.65
N ALA A 116 -1.21 3.55 -10.79
CA ALA A 116 -0.50 2.94 -11.92
C ALA A 116 0.69 3.78 -12.46
N ASP A 117 0.65 5.10 -12.28
CA ASP A 117 1.77 6.01 -12.61
C ASP A 117 2.96 5.92 -11.63
N GLY A 118 2.84 5.15 -10.55
CA GLY A 118 3.87 4.93 -9.55
C GLY A 118 3.86 5.93 -8.40
N LYS A 119 2.85 6.80 -8.33
CA LYS A 119 2.70 7.77 -7.25
C LYS A 119 1.85 7.19 -6.12
N ILE A 120 2.12 7.66 -4.91
CA ILE A 120 1.34 7.29 -3.73
C ILE A 120 0.29 8.37 -3.51
N ASP A 121 -0.97 7.96 -3.42
CA ASP A 121 -2.04 8.85 -3.02
C ASP A 121 -2.32 8.65 -1.53
N LYS A 122 -2.35 9.76 -0.78
CA LYS A 122 -2.76 9.74 0.62
C LYS A 122 -4.28 9.68 0.63
N SER A 123 -4.86 8.54 1.02
CA SER A 123 -6.32 8.37 0.93
C SER A 123 -6.99 8.60 2.27
N GLN A 124 -8.19 9.20 2.25
CA GLN A 124 -9.12 9.11 3.36
C GLN A 124 -9.68 7.69 3.47
N VAL A 125 -10.16 7.33 4.66
CA VAL A 125 -10.87 6.07 4.89
C VAL A 125 -12.30 6.11 4.31
N GLU A 126 -12.97 7.26 4.15
CA GLU A 126 -14.29 7.42 3.47
C GLU A 126 -14.66 8.92 3.19
N PRO A 127 -15.63 9.32 2.32
CA PRO A 127 -16.67 8.52 1.64
C PRO A 127 -16.88 8.89 0.15
N LEU A 128 -16.20 8.24 -0.80
CA LEU A 128 -16.67 8.16 -2.20
C LEU A 128 -16.29 6.79 -2.78
N LEU A 129 -16.92 5.73 -2.27
CA LEU A 129 -17.19 4.48 -3.00
C LEU A 129 -16.00 3.81 -3.69
N THR A 130 -14.96 3.38 -2.97
CA THR A 130 -13.92 2.60 -3.67
C THR A 130 -13.43 1.42 -2.85
N ASN A 131 -14.15 0.32 -3.09
CA ASN A 131 -13.64 -1.02 -2.98
C ASN A 131 -12.39 -1.15 -3.88
N LEU A 132 -11.22 -1.00 -3.26
CA LEU A 132 -9.94 -1.23 -3.93
C LEU A 132 -9.40 -2.60 -3.52
N PRO A 133 -8.73 -3.30 -4.43
CA PRO A 133 -7.94 -4.47 -4.06
C PRO A 133 -6.67 -4.01 -3.32
N VAL A 134 -5.99 -4.95 -2.67
CA VAL A 134 -4.82 -4.69 -1.81
C VAL A 134 -3.57 -5.23 -2.49
N LEU A 135 -2.50 -4.44 -2.50
CA LEU A 135 -1.18 -4.91 -2.91
C LEU A 135 -0.52 -5.68 -1.76
N CYS A 136 -0.20 -6.94 -2.04
CA CYS A 136 0.38 -7.88 -1.12
C CYS A 136 1.69 -8.45 -1.68
N GLY A 137 2.49 -9.06 -0.81
CA GLY A 137 3.71 -9.74 -1.16
C GLY A 137 3.67 -11.21 -0.73
N ARG A 138 4.32 -12.09 -1.48
CA ARG A 138 4.60 -13.47 -1.04
C ARG A 138 6.01 -13.55 -0.47
N ILE A 139 6.10 -14.21 0.68
CA ILE A 139 7.38 -14.64 1.29
C ILE A 139 7.49 -16.13 1.04
N PHE A 140 8.57 -16.57 0.40
CA PHE A 140 8.94 -17.97 0.25
C PHE A 140 10.03 -18.33 1.25
#